data_AF-A0A382VKJ9-F1
#
_entry.id   AF-A0A382VKJ9-F1
#
_cell.length_a   1.000
_cell.length_b   1.000
_cell.length_c   1.000
_cell.angle_alpha   90.00
_cell.angle_beta   90.00
_cell.angle_gamma   90.00
#
_symmetry.space_group_name_H-M   'P 1'
#
loop_
_entity.id
_entity.type
_entity.pdbx_description
1 polymer ?
#
loop_
_entity_poly.entity_id
_entity_poly.type
_entity_poly.pdbx_seq_one_letter_code
_entity_poly.pdbx_strand_id
1 'polypeptide(L)'
;MKYESQINSLFNNIDEDYLIDLICEFSRIKSVWDPKNGFSELEAALWIENKFKEFGFETDFYYVTDKRPNVIAELNYVNNLNSENFNIPTLLLEGHTDVVTEGDSSLWSVDPFSATIKNGRIIGRGVNDMKSGLICALYAMKLIKDSDLELNGNLICAALCDEEGEMIGVKDFVQSEYAERISSVIVCEPEANNICIEQKGVAWISIKIIGKMSHGAMPYSGLNTSYPLANILTECEKLNEQLKEHKSILLGYPSITPT
;
A
#
# COMPACT_ATOMS: atom_id res chain seq x y z
N MET A 1 24.04 7.76 23.23
CA MET A 1 24.29 7.13 24.55
C MET A 1 23.02 6.61 25.23
N LYS A 2 22.10 7.38 25.87
CA LYS A 2 20.92 6.80 26.56
C LYS A 2 19.95 6.04 25.61
N TYR A 3 19.57 6.68 24.50
CA TYR A 3 18.68 6.05 23.51
C TYR A 3 19.33 4.88 22.74
N GLU A 4 20.65 4.86 22.64
CA GLU A 4 21.37 3.88 21.81
C GLU A 4 21.40 2.50 22.45
N SER A 5 21.64 2.41 23.77
CA SER A 5 21.51 1.15 24.52
C SER A 5 20.07 0.64 24.54
N GLN A 6 19.13 1.57 24.60
CA GLN A 6 17.69 1.35 24.62
C GLN A 6 17.20 0.80 23.26
N ILE A 7 17.64 1.39 22.15
CA ILE A 7 17.40 0.92 20.78
C ILE A 7 18.06 -0.43 20.53
N ASN A 8 19.31 -0.62 20.97
CA ASN A 8 19.98 -1.92 20.83
C ASN A 8 19.24 -3.04 21.59
N SER A 9 18.61 -2.71 22.73
CA SER A 9 17.76 -3.66 23.44
C SER A 9 16.51 -4.05 22.64
N LEU A 10 15.91 -3.14 21.87
CA LEU A 10 14.80 -3.48 20.98
C LEU A 10 15.24 -4.47 19.89
N PHE A 11 16.38 -4.19 19.24
CA PHE A 11 16.89 -5.07 18.19
C PHE A 11 17.17 -6.48 18.71
N ASN A 12 17.68 -6.61 19.93
CA ASN A 12 17.90 -7.91 20.57
C ASN A 12 16.60 -8.67 20.92
N ASN A 13 15.46 -7.98 20.97
CA ASN A 13 14.15 -8.56 21.25
C ASN A 13 13.39 -8.95 19.97
N ILE A 14 13.97 -8.75 18.79
CA ILE A 14 13.38 -9.23 17.53
C ILE A 14 13.53 -10.75 17.50
N ASP A 15 12.40 -11.44 17.55
CA ASP A 15 12.32 -12.86 17.24
C ASP A 15 12.11 -13.02 15.73
N GLU A 16 13.22 -13.29 15.01
CA GLU A 16 13.22 -13.40 13.56
C GLU A 16 12.32 -14.53 13.04
N ASP A 17 12.34 -15.68 13.72
CA ASP A 17 11.54 -16.85 13.31
C ASP A 17 10.05 -16.55 13.48
N TYR A 18 9.66 -15.93 14.61
CA TYR A 18 8.29 -15.52 14.84
C TYR A 18 7.82 -14.46 13.84
N LEU A 19 8.67 -13.48 13.51
CA LEU A 19 8.34 -12.46 12.52
C LEU A 19 8.17 -13.07 11.12
N ILE A 20 9.03 -14.00 10.72
CA ILE A 20 8.90 -14.74 9.45
C ILE A 20 7.59 -15.54 9.42
N ASP A 21 7.23 -16.19 10.53
CA ASP A 21 5.97 -16.94 10.64
C ASP A 21 4.75 -16.02 10.48
N LEU A 22 4.72 -14.86 11.13
CA LEU A 22 3.65 -13.86 10.97
C LEU A 22 3.53 -13.39 9.52
N ILE A 23 4.65 -13.10 8.87
CA ILE A 23 4.68 -12.69 7.45
C ILE A 23 4.09 -13.81 6.58
N CYS A 24 4.49 -15.06 6.83
CA CYS A 24 4.01 -16.20 6.06
C CYS A 24 2.51 -16.46 6.29
N GLU A 25 2.04 -16.39 7.53
CA GLU A 25 0.62 -16.51 7.88
C GLU A 25 -0.21 -15.45 7.16
N PHE A 26 0.17 -14.19 7.26
CA PHE A 26 -0.56 -13.09 6.64
C PHE A 26 -0.51 -13.15 5.11
N SER A 27 0.62 -13.58 4.54
CA SER A 27 0.81 -13.72 3.09
C SER A 27 0.00 -14.88 2.48
N ARG A 28 -0.44 -15.85 3.29
CA ARG A 28 -1.32 -16.93 2.82
C ARG A 28 -2.77 -16.49 2.62
N ILE A 29 -3.16 -15.34 3.17
CA ILE A 29 -4.49 -14.78 2.98
C ILE A 29 -4.60 -14.21 1.57
N LYS A 30 -5.54 -14.72 0.78
CA LYS A 30 -5.83 -14.19 -0.56
C LYS A 30 -6.71 -12.94 -0.45
N SER A 31 -6.06 -11.79 -0.28
CA SER A 31 -6.70 -10.46 -0.16
C SER A 31 -6.82 -9.70 -1.48
N VAL A 32 -6.90 -10.42 -2.61
CA VAL A 32 -7.19 -9.80 -3.91
C VAL A 32 -8.63 -9.29 -3.92
N TRP A 33 -8.85 -8.06 -4.38
CA TRP A 33 -10.19 -7.58 -4.67
C TRP A 33 -10.78 -8.31 -5.88
N ASP A 34 -11.57 -9.36 -5.62
CA ASP A 34 -12.28 -10.14 -6.64
C ASP A 34 -13.67 -10.56 -6.14
N PRO A 35 -14.62 -9.61 -6.12
CA PRO A 35 -15.96 -9.86 -5.60
C PRO A 35 -16.73 -10.91 -6.41
N LYS A 36 -16.34 -11.19 -7.66
CA LYS A 36 -16.99 -12.22 -8.50
C LYS A 36 -16.75 -13.62 -7.96
N ASN A 37 -15.55 -13.85 -7.41
CA ASN A 37 -15.17 -15.12 -6.79
C ASN A 37 -15.26 -15.07 -5.25
N GLY A 38 -15.77 -13.98 -4.70
CA GLY A 38 -16.01 -13.80 -3.26
C GLY A 38 -14.77 -13.43 -2.45
N PHE A 39 -13.67 -13.05 -3.09
CA PHE A 39 -12.45 -12.58 -2.42
C PHE A 39 -12.50 -11.06 -2.18
N SER A 40 -11.99 -10.63 -1.05
CA SER A 40 -11.72 -9.23 -0.72
C SER A 40 -10.61 -9.13 0.32
N GLU A 41 -10.21 -7.91 0.66
CA GLU A 41 -9.22 -7.66 1.70
C GLU A 41 -9.77 -7.79 3.15
N LEU A 42 -11.06 -8.13 3.31
CA LEU A 42 -11.70 -8.29 4.63
C LEU A 42 -11.02 -9.32 5.51
N GLU A 43 -10.67 -10.49 4.97
CA GLU A 43 -10.00 -11.54 5.75
C GLU A 43 -8.62 -11.09 6.25
N ALA A 44 -7.89 -10.34 5.42
CA ALA A 44 -6.61 -9.76 5.79
C ALA A 44 -6.77 -8.70 6.88
N ALA A 45 -7.75 -7.80 6.75
CA ALA A 45 -8.02 -6.79 7.76
C ALA A 45 -8.45 -7.41 9.10
N LEU A 46 -9.31 -8.44 9.10
CA LEU A 46 -9.69 -9.16 10.32
C LEU A 46 -8.48 -9.84 10.97
N TRP A 47 -7.57 -10.39 10.16
CA TRP A 47 -6.33 -10.96 10.69
C TRP A 47 -5.45 -9.90 11.36
N ILE A 48 -5.30 -8.73 10.74
CA ILE A 48 -4.54 -7.60 11.29
C ILE A 48 -5.16 -7.11 12.61
N GLU A 49 -6.48 -6.92 12.64
CA GLU A 49 -7.22 -6.52 13.83
C GLU A 49 -7.00 -7.53 14.98
N ASN A 50 -7.11 -8.82 14.69
CA ASN A 50 -6.88 -9.88 15.67
C ASN A 50 -5.43 -9.88 16.18
N LYS A 51 -4.43 -9.72 15.30
CA LYS A 51 -3.03 -9.64 15.74
C LYS A 51 -2.76 -8.42 16.62
N PHE A 52 -3.31 -7.25 16.28
CA PHE A 52 -3.20 -6.08 17.16
C PHE A 52 -3.82 -6.34 18.53
N LYS A 53 -5.01 -6.94 18.59
CA LYS A 53 -5.67 -7.32 19.84
C LYS A 53 -4.87 -8.35 20.65
N GLU A 54 -4.26 -9.34 20.00
CA GLU A 54 -3.35 -10.29 20.64
C GLU A 54 -2.11 -9.61 21.24
N PHE A 55 -1.59 -8.58 20.56
CA PHE A 55 -0.53 -7.71 21.09
C PHE A 55 -1.05 -6.67 22.10
N GLY A 56 -2.33 -6.73 22.44
CA GLY A 56 -3.00 -5.92 23.45
C GLY A 56 -3.26 -4.47 23.04
N PHE A 57 -3.28 -4.18 21.74
CA PHE A 57 -3.71 -2.87 21.24
C PHE A 57 -5.23 -2.80 21.19
N GLU A 58 -5.76 -1.61 21.44
CA GLU A 58 -7.10 -1.26 20.99
C GLU A 58 -7.04 -0.92 19.50
N THR A 59 -8.09 -1.28 18.76
CA THR A 59 -8.17 -1.09 17.32
C THR A 59 -9.46 -0.39 16.96
N ASP A 60 -9.38 0.55 16.02
CA ASP A 60 -10.53 1.00 15.26
C ASP A 60 -10.59 0.21 13.95
N PHE A 61 -11.68 -0.54 13.76
CA PHE A 61 -11.96 -1.32 12.57
C PHE A 61 -13.27 -0.82 11.99
N TYR A 62 -13.24 -0.34 10.76
CA TYR A 62 -14.43 0.21 10.13
C TYR A 62 -14.41 0.00 8.61
N TYR A 63 -15.60 -0.14 8.04
CA TYR A 63 -15.78 -0.34 6.61
C TYR A 63 -15.78 1.01 5.88
N VAL A 64 -14.84 1.19 4.94
CA VAL A 64 -14.87 2.30 3.98
C VAL A 64 -15.95 2.02 2.93
N THR A 65 -15.98 0.77 2.44
CA THR A 65 -17.07 0.22 1.64
C THR A 65 -17.33 -1.24 2.05
N ASP A 66 -18.39 -1.86 1.50
CA ASP A 66 -18.73 -3.25 1.81
C ASP A 66 -17.52 -4.18 1.57
N LYS A 67 -17.11 -4.90 2.62
CA LYS A 67 -15.96 -5.81 2.64
C LYS A 67 -14.58 -5.19 2.42
N ARG A 68 -14.46 -3.86 2.50
CA ARG A 68 -13.19 -3.12 2.37
C ARG A 68 -12.97 -2.24 3.60
N PRO A 69 -12.48 -2.82 4.70
CA PRO A 69 -12.27 -2.10 5.94
C PRO A 69 -10.85 -1.51 6.05
N ASN A 70 -10.74 -0.42 6.80
CA ASN A 70 -9.49 0.05 7.37
C ASN A 70 -9.34 -0.50 8.80
N VAL A 71 -8.09 -0.68 9.24
CA VAL A 71 -7.76 -1.06 10.62
C VAL A 71 -6.69 -0.11 11.16
N ILE A 72 -6.98 0.53 12.29
CA ILE A 72 -6.08 1.51 12.92
C ILE A 72 -5.77 1.04 14.34
N ALA A 73 -4.51 1.09 14.73
CA ALA A 73 -4.08 0.90 16.11
C ALA A 73 -3.24 2.11 16.56
N GLU A 74 -3.36 2.47 17.83
CA GLU A 74 -2.62 3.58 18.43
C GLU A 74 -1.78 3.15 19.63
N LEU A 75 -0.60 3.75 19.76
CA LEU A 75 0.23 3.70 20.96
C LEU A 75 0.43 5.14 21.44
N ASN A 76 -0.39 5.52 22.42
CA ASN A 76 -0.31 6.81 23.08
C ASN A 76 0.70 6.72 24.23
N TYR A 77 1.91 7.24 24.01
CA TYR A 77 2.98 7.12 25.00
C TYR A 77 2.92 8.22 26.07
N VAL A 78 2.36 9.38 25.74
CA VAL A 78 2.22 10.50 26.69
C VAL A 78 0.96 10.29 27.54
N ASN A 79 1.06 9.40 28.53
CA ASN A 79 -0.04 9.03 29.45
C ASN A 79 -0.54 10.15 30.39
N ASN A 80 -0.19 11.42 30.17
CA ASN A 80 -0.51 12.52 31.11
C ASN A 80 -0.84 13.88 30.46
N LEU A 81 -1.06 13.93 29.15
CA LEU A 81 -1.66 15.08 28.51
C LEU A 81 -2.89 14.57 27.76
N ASN A 82 -4.05 15.21 27.98
CA ASN A 82 -5.30 14.88 27.31
C ASN A 82 -5.02 14.60 25.81
N SER A 83 -5.59 13.50 25.30
CA SER A 83 -5.49 13.04 23.91
C SER A 83 -5.88 14.07 22.84
N GLU A 84 -6.40 15.23 23.26
CA GLU A 84 -6.78 16.38 22.45
C GLU A 84 -5.63 17.37 22.19
N ASN A 85 -4.42 17.12 22.71
CA ASN A 85 -3.30 18.04 22.54
C ASN A 85 -2.59 17.77 21.19
N PHE A 86 -3.09 18.40 20.12
CA PHE A 86 -2.55 18.35 18.73
C PHE A 86 -1.06 18.75 18.59
N ASN A 87 -0.39 19.15 19.68
CA ASN A 87 1.03 19.50 19.71
C ASN A 87 1.96 18.32 20.02
N ILE A 88 1.44 17.10 20.25
CA ILE A 88 2.28 15.91 20.46
C ILE A 88 2.64 15.32 19.10
N PRO A 89 3.94 15.18 18.75
CA PRO A 89 4.35 14.56 17.50
C PRO A 89 3.78 13.16 17.36
N THR A 90 3.09 12.90 16.26
CA THR A 90 2.51 11.59 15.95
C THR A 90 3.09 11.06 14.65
N LEU A 91 3.68 9.88 14.70
CA LEU A 91 4.20 9.18 13.53
C LEU A 91 3.20 8.11 13.09
N LEU A 92 2.78 8.16 11.83
CA LEU A 92 2.01 7.12 11.19
C LEU A 92 2.94 6.12 10.51
N LEU A 93 2.75 4.83 10.82
CA LEU A 93 3.20 3.71 10.01
C LEU A 93 2.02 3.23 9.17
N GLU A 94 2.14 3.30 7.86
CA GLU A 94 1.04 3.03 6.93
C GLU A 94 1.38 1.87 6.01
N GLY A 95 0.38 1.04 5.74
CA GLY A 95 0.43 0.09 4.64
C GLY A 95 -0.95 -0.43 4.29
N HIS A 96 -1.03 -1.26 3.26
CA HIS A 96 -2.27 -1.80 2.73
C HIS A 96 -2.41 -3.30 2.90
N THR A 97 -3.66 -3.77 2.82
CA THR A 97 -4.04 -5.17 3.07
C THR A 97 -4.36 -5.93 1.79
N ASP A 98 -4.73 -5.22 0.73
CA ASP A 98 -5.00 -5.78 -0.58
C ASP A 98 -3.72 -6.17 -1.32
N VAL A 99 -3.89 -6.94 -2.40
CA VAL A 99 -2.79 -7.32 -3.28
C VAL A 99 -3.32 -7.42 -4.70
N VAL A 100 -2.49 -7.12 -5.70
CA VAL A 100 -2.84 -7.43 -7.10
C VAL A 100 -3.11 -8.92 -7.33
N THR A 101 -3.81 -9.21 -8.42
CA THR A 101 -4.01 -10.59 -8.90
C THR A 101 -2.68 -11.35 -9.03
N GLU A 102 -2.72 -12.67 -8.80
CA GLU A 102 -1.59 -13.55 -9.06
C GLU A 102 -1.27 -13.72 -10.56
N GLY A 103 -2.14 -13.25 -11.46
CA GLY A 103 -2.03 -13.50 -12.89
C GLY A 103 -2.26 -14.97 -13.22
N ASP A 104 -1.50 -15.51 -14.18
CA ASP A 104 -1.56 -16.94 -14.52
C ASP A 104 -0.80 -17.77 -13.48
N SER A 105 -1.54 -18.50 -12.66
CA SER A 105 -0.99 -19.35 -11.60
C SER A 105 -0.06 -20.45 -12.13
N SER A 106 -0.18 -20.87 -13.40
CA SER A 106 0.69 -21.88 -14.01
C SER A 106 2.12 -21.39 -14.26
N LEU A 107 2.33 -20.06 -14.27
CA LEU A 107 3.65 -19.46 -14.40
C LEU A 107 4.40 -19.38 -13.06
N TRP A 108 3.73 -19.63 -11.95
CA TRP A 108 4.37 -19.60 -10.64
C TRP A 108 5.10 -20.91 -10.34
N SER A 109 6.29 -20.79 -9.74
CA SER A 109 7.08 -21.95 -9.31
C SER A 109 6.55 -22.62 -8.03
N VAL A 110 5.63 -21.97 -7.34
CA VAL A 110 4.94 -22.39 -6.11
C VAL A 110 3.52 -21.82 -6.14
N ASP A 111 2.61 -22.30 -5.29
CA ASP A 111 1.31 -21.65 -5.17
C ASP A 111 1.47 -20.17 -4.72
N PRO A 112 0.85 -19.18 -5.39
CA PRO A 112 1.05 -17.76 -5.11
C PRO A 112 0.73 -17.36 -3.67
N PHE A 113 -0.19 -18.05 -3.00
CA PHE A 113 -0.60 -17.76 -1.63
C PHE A 113 -0.13 -18.84 -0.64
N SER A 114 0.94 -19.57 -0.98
CA SER A 114 1.56 -20.53 -0.05
C SER A 114 2.53 -19.90 0.94
N ALA A 115 3.08 -18.73 0.60
CA ALA A 115 4.22 -18.10 1.28
C ALA A 115 5.39 -19.10 1.46
N THR A 116 5.81 -19.75 0.37
CA THR A 116 6.82 -20.81 0.42
C THR A 116 8.21 -20.23 0.70
N ILE A 117 8.87 -20.73 1.75
CA ILE A 117 10.28 -20.39 2.03
C ILE A 117 11.20 -21.25 1.18
N LYS A 118 12.03 -20.62 0.34
CA LYS A 118 13.00 -21.30 -0.53
C LYS A 118 14.24 -20.42 -0.73
N ASN A 119 15.42 -21.00 -0.49
CA ASN A 119 16.71 -20.33 -0.68
C ASN A 119 16.84 -18.99 0.07
N GLY A 120 16.37 -18.96 1.33
CA GLY A 120 16.42 -17.75 2.17
C GLY A 120 15.46 -16.64 1.74
N ARG A 121 14.40 -16.97 0.98
CA ARG A 121 13.37 -16.02 0.53
C ARG A 121 11.99 -16.60 0.78
N ILE A 122 11.06 -15.73 1.16
CA ILE A 122 9.63 -16.05 1.16
C ILE A 122 9.10 -15.74 -0.25
N ILE A 123 8.50 -16.73 -0.90
CA ILE A 123 7.93 -16.62 -2.25
C ILE A 123 6.40 -16.67 -2.14
N GLY A 124 5.75 -15.57 -2.49
CA GLY A 124 4.29 -15.45 -2.54
C GLY A 124 3.84 -14.07 -3.02
N ARG A 125 2.60 -14.01 -3.54
CA ARG A 125 1.91 -12.75 -3.82
C ARG A 125 1.66 -12.02 -2.50
N GLY A 126 1.86 -10.71 -2.49
CA GLY A 126 1.68 -9.90 -1.29
C GLY A 126 2.93 -9.78 -0.43
N VAL A 127 3.84 -10.76 -0.48
CA VAL A 127 4.97 -10.85 0.45
C VAL A 127 5.79 -9.56 0.43
N ASN A 128 6.26 -9.12 -0.73
CA ASN A 128 7.04 -7.89 -0.84
C ASN A 128 6.14 -6.65 -0.84
N ASP A 129 5.10 -6.68 -1.68
CA ASP A 129 4.14 -5.60 -1.92
C ASP A 129 2.75 -6.03 -1.42
N MET A 130 2.32 -5.58 -0.23
CA MET A 130 3.16 -4.89 0.78
C MET A 130 3.15 -5.53 2.17
N LYS A 131 2.70 -6.79 2.24
CA LYS A 131 2.39 -7.49 3.48
C LYS A 131 3.56 -7.57 4.46
N SER A 132 4.79 -7.83 4.00
CA SER A 132 5.93 -7.88 4.92
C SER A 132 6.19 -6.54 5.59
N GLY A 133 6.08 -5.44 4.86
CA GLY A 133 6.25 -4.09 5.40
C GLY A 133 5.24 -3.78 6.48
N LEU A 134 3.96 -4.10 6.24
CA LEU A 134 2.88 -3.93 7.21
C LEU A 134 3.10 -4.78 8.48
N ILE A 135 3.49 -6.05 8.33
CA ILE A 135 3.78 -6.91 9.49
C ILE A 135 4.99 -6.42 10.29
N CYS A 136 6.03 -5.94 9.61
CA CYS A 136 7.19 -5.32 10.27
C CYS A 136 6.79 -4.07 11.06
N ALA A 137 5.92 -3.22 10.51
CA ALA A 137 5.41 -2.03 11.20
C ALA A 137 4.63 -2.39 12.47
N LEU A 138 3.69 -3.33 12.34
CA LEU A 138 2.88 -3.85 13.45
C LEU A 138 3.78 -4.47 14.54
N TYR A 139 4.76 -5.30 14.16
CA TYR A 139 5.66 -5.95 15.10
C TYR A 139 6.63 -4.96 15.77
N ALA A 140 7.12 -3.95 15.05
CA ALA A 140 7.91 -2.87 15.62
C ALA A 140 7.11 -2.09 16.67
N MET A 141 5.86 -1.76 16.38
CA MET A 141 4.96 -1.09 17.33
C MET A 141 4.74 -1.93 18.59
N LYS A 142 4.59 -3.26 18.45
CA LYS A 142 4.53 -4.22 19.57
C LYS A 142 5.81 -4.19 20.41
N LEU A 143 6.98 -4.29 19.79
CA LEU A 143 8.27 -4.28 20.51
C LEU A 143 8.48 -2.96 21.28
N ILE A 144 8.08 -1.84 20.70
CA ILE A 144 8.12 -0.53 21.35
C ILE A 144 7.18 -0.50 22.56
N LYS A 145 5.94 -0.97 22.40
CA LYS A 145 4.98 -1.05 23.51
C LYS A 145 5.48 -1.92 24.67
N ASP A 146 6.10 -3.06 24.37
CA ASP A 146 6.62 -4.01 25.36
C ASP A 146 7.94 -3.55 26.00
N SER A 147 8.49 -2.42 25.56
CA SER A 147 9.76 -1.89 26.05
C SER A 147 9.60 -0.77 27.07
N ASP A 148 10.64 -0.55 27.87
CA ASP A 148 10.73 0.60 28.80
C ASP A 148 11.14 1.92 28.10
N LEU A 149 10.84 2.08 26.80
CA LEU A 149 11.25 3.24 26.02
C LEU A 149 10.34 4.44 26.18
N GLU A 150 10.79 5.46 26.90
CA GLU A 150 10.08 6.74 26.96
C GLU A 150 10.08 7.46 25.59
N LEU A 151 8.93 7.47 24.91
CA LEU A 151 8.70 8.25 23.69
C LEU A 151 8.11 9.62 24.00
N ASN A 152 8.55 10.62 23.24
CA ASN A 152 8.02 11.99 23.31
C ASN A 152 6.85 12.23 22.35
N GLY A 153 6.27 11.16 21.80
CA GLY A 153 5.27 11.21 20.75
C GLY A 153 4.42 9.95 20.69
N ASN A 154 3.41 9.97 19.83
CA ASN A 154 2.50 8.85 19.61
C ASN A 154 2.89 8.08 18.34
N LEU A 155 2.51 6.81 18.30
CA LEU A 155 2.57 5.99 17.10
C LEU A 155 1.17 5.59 16.68
N ILE A 156 0.87 5.71 15.40
CA ILE A 156 -0.33 5.13 14.77
C ILE A 156 0.17 4.11 13.77
N CYS A 157 -0.45 2.94 13.72
CA CYS A 157 -0.29 2.00 12.62
C CYS A 157 -1.64 1.87 11.91
N ALA A 158 -1.68 2.13 10.61
CA ALA A 158 -2.89 2.01 9.80
C ALA A 158 -2.69 0.98 8.70
N ALA A 159 -3.54 -0.04 8.69
CA ALA A 159 -3.68 -1.01 7.63
C ALA A 159 -4.90 -0.64 6.79
N LEU A 160 -4.67 -0.06 5.62
CA LEU A 160 -5.69 0.53 4.77
C LEU A 160 -6.10 -0.44 3.65
N CYS A 161 -7.30 -0.24 3.10
CA CYS A 161 -7.75 -1.01 1.94
C CYS A 161 -7.54 -0.25 0.62
N ASP A 162 -7.42 -1.00 -0.47
CA ASP A 162 -7.51 -0.55 -1.86
C ASP A 162 -6.35 0.27 -2.40
N GLU A 163 -5.13 0.09 -1.91
CA GLU A 163 -4.01 0.83 -2.51
C GLU A 163 -3.84 0.47 -4.00
N GLU A 164 -3.97 -0.83 -4.31
CA GLU A 164 -3.72 -1.41 -5.64
C GLU A 164 -4.80 -1.05 -6.67
N GLY A 165 -5.85 -0.35 -6.22
CA GLY A 165 -6.99 0.07 -7.01
C GLY A 165 -7.17 1.59 -7.02
N GLU A 166 -8.23 2.05 -6.35
CA GLU A 166 -8.62 3.47 -6.34
C GLU A 166 -8.18 4.19 -5.06
N MET A 167 -7.40 3.55 -4.19
CA MET A 167 -6.87 4.10 -2.95
C MET A 167 -7.99 4.61 -2.01
N ILE A 168 -9.15 3.94 -1.97
CA ILE A 168 -10.28 4.42 -1.17
C ILE A 168 -9.97 4.45 0.33
N GLY A 169 -9.15 3.52 0.83
CA GLY A 169 -8.81 3.43 2.26
C GLY A 169 -8.08 4.66 2.77
N VAL A 170 -7.01 5.07 2.05
CA VAL A 170 -6.27 6.29 2.40
C VAL A 170 -7.07 7.56 2.12
N LYS A 171 -7.87 7.61 1.05
CA LYS A 171 -8.76 8.75 0.76
C LYS A 171 -9.81 8.99 1.83
N ASP A 172 -10.29 7.92 2.48
CA ASP A 172 -11.16 8.00 3.64
C ASP A 172 -10.37 8.40 4.90
N PHE A 173 -9.25 7.72 5.17
CA PHE A 173 -8.40 7.98 6.34
C PHE A 173 -7.98 9.46 6.46
N VAL A 174 -7.58 10.10 5.35
CA VAL A 174 -7.15 11.52 5.36
C VAL A 174 -8.27 12.52 5.70
N GLN A 175 -9.53 12.07 5.76
CA GLN A 175 -10.68 12.87 6.19
C GLN A 175 -11.03 12.66 7.67
N SER A 176 -10.34 11.75 8.36
CA SER A 176 -10.58 11.41 9.76
C SER A 176 -9.81 12.30 10.74
N GLU A 177 -10.23 12.30 12.00
CA GLU A 177 -9.52 12.98 13.10
C GLU A 177 -8.11 12.41 13.36
N TYR A 178 -7.83 11.17 12.91
CA TYR A 178 -6.49 10.59 12.97
C TYR A 178 -5.51 11.43 12.13
N ALA A 179 -5.92 11.79 10.91
CA ALA A 179 -5.06 12.49 9.96
C ALA A 179 -4.66 13.89 10.45
N GLU A 180 -5.53 14.56 11.20
CA GLU A 180 -5.25 15.89 11.78
C GLU A 180 -4.12 15.88 12.80
N ARG A 181 -3.82 14.73 13.42
CA ARG A 181 -2.78 14.57 14.44
C ARG A 181 -1.41 14.19 13.87
N ILE A 182 -1.34 13.76 12.61
CA ILE A 182 -0.13 13.20 12.02
C ILE A 182 0.91 14.30 11.77
N SER A 183 2.12 14.07 12.27
CA SER A 183 3.28 14.93 12.04
C SER A 183 4.20 14.40 10.95
N SER A 184 4.25 13.08 10.77
CA SER A 184 5.08 12.40 9.78
C SER A 184 4.52 11.02 9.45
N VAL A 185 4.83 10.51 8.26
CA VAL A 185 4.37 9.20 7.77
C VAL A 185 5.56 8.39 7.28
N ILE A 186 5.57 7.10 7.61
CA ILE A 186 6.36 6.08 6.93
C ILE A 186 5.36 5.15 6.24
N VAL A 187 5.33 5.22 4.91
CA VAL A 187 4.65 4.24 4.07
C VAL A 187 5.56 3.02 3.98
N CYS A 188 5.11 1.87 4.46
CA CYS A 188 5.94 0.68 4.63
C CYS A 188 6.12 -0.13 3.33
N GLU A 189 6.06 0.53 2.18
CA GLU A 189 6.24 -0.08 0.85
C GLU A 189 7.71 -0.48 0.60
N PRO A 190 7.97 -1.49 -0.25
CA PRO A 190 9.31 -2.00 -0.49
C PRO A 190 10.10 -1.09 -1.43
N GLU A 191 11.09 -0.38 -0.88
CA GLU A 191 11.97 0.53 -1.64
C GLU A 191 13.41 0.00 -1.79
N ALA A 192 13.59 -1.33 -1.73
CA ALA A 192 14.90 -2.01 -1.83
C ALA A 192 15.98 -1.41 -0.89
N ASN A 193 15.60 -1.12 0.36
CA ASN A 193 16.42 -0.45 1.39
C ASN A 193 16.83 1.00 1.07
N ASN A 194 16.13 1.66 0.16
CA ASN A 194 16.26 3.10 -0.07
C ASN A 194 15.15 3.88 0.65
N ILE A 195 15.36 5.19 0.78
CA ILE A 195 14.33 6.11 1.27
C ILE A 195 13.71 6.80 0.06
N CYS A 196 12.42 6.56 -0.17
CA CYS A 196 11.63 7.25 -1.17
C CYS A 196 10.95 8.46 -0.52
N ILE A 197 11.30 9.67 -0.97
CA ILE A 197 10.77 10.94 -0.44
C ILE A 197 9.89 11.70 -1.44
N GLU A 198 9.79 11.19 -2.67
CA GLU A 198 8.97 11.76 -3.74
C GLU A 198 8.34 10.61 -4.54
N GLN A 199 7.12 10.80 -5.01
CA GLN A 199 6.42 9.87 -5.90
C GLN A 199 5.80 10.63 -7.08
N LYS A 200 5.68 9.95 -8.24
CA LYS A 200 4.97 10.54 -9.38
C LYS A 200 3.46 10.48 -9.13
N GLY A 201 2.77 11.54 -9.53
CA GLY A 201 1.32 11.44 -9.73
C GLY A 201 0.99 10.55 -10.93
N VAL A 202 -0.21 9.98 -10.94
CA VAL A 202 -0.73 9.20 -12.06
C VAL A 202 -2.11 9.72 -12.47
N ALA A 203 -2.38 9.71 -13.78
CA ALA A 203 -3.68 10.01 -14.33
C ALA A 203 -4.05 8.95 -15.37
N TRP A 204 -5.12 8.21 -15.13
CA TRP A 204 -5.66 7.23 -16.06
C TRP A 204 -6.71 7.89 -16.95
N ILE A 205 -6.45 7.98 -18.26
CA ILE A 205 -7.33 8.63 -19.23
C ILE A 205 -7.87 7.59 -20.21
N SER A 206 -9.19 7.44 -20.27
CA SER A 206 -9.86 6.58 -21.24
C SER A 206 -10.39 7.40 -22.42
N ILE A 207 -9.94 7.04 -23.64
CA ILE A 207 -10.39 7.69 -24.88
C ILE A 207 -11.22 6.70 -25.70
N LYS A 208 -12.50 7.01 -25.91
CA LYS A 208 -13.40 6.22 -26.75
C LYS A 208 -13.63 6.90 -28.10
N ILE A 209 -13.13 6.30 -29.17
CA ILE A 209 -13.33 6.79 -30.55
C ILE A 209 -14.47 6.00 -31.20
N ILE A 210 -15.53 6.71 -31.62
CA ILE A 210 -16.72 6.11 -32.24
C ILE A 210 -16.69 6.40 -33.73
N GLY A 211 -16.64 5.34 -34.54
CA GLY A 211 -16.68 5.43 -36.00
C GLY A 211 -18.04 5.15 -36.60
N LYS A 212 -18.07 5.03 -37.93
CA LYS A 212 -19.24 4.62 -38.71
C LYS A 212 -18.83 3.52 -39.67
N MET A 213 -19.48 2.37 -39.58
CA MET A 213 -19.20 1.23 -40.44
C MET A 213 -19.57 1.53 -41.90
N SER A 214 -18.77 1.01 -42.83
CA SER A 214 -19.04 1.06 -44.27
C SER A 214 -18.47 -0.16 -44.98
N HIS A 215 -18.93 -0.41 -46.20
CA HIS A 215 -18.34 -1.43 -47.05
C HIS A 215 -16.89 -1.06 -47.40
N GLY A 216 -15.97 -2.02 -47.40
CA GLY A 216 -14.54 -1.76 -47.66
C GLY A 216 -14.24 -1.09 -49.00
N ALA A 217 -15.09 -1.34 -50.01
CA ALA A 217 -15.02 -0.66 -51.32
C ALA A 217 -15.61 0.76 -51.34
N MET A 218 -16.24 1.23 -50.25
CA MET A 218 -16.87 2.55 -50.13
C MET A 218 -16.32 3.32 -48.91
N PRO A 219 -15.00 3.57 -48.85
CA PRO A 219 -14.34 4.06 -47.63
C PRO A 219 -14.86 5.41 -47.13
N TYR A 220 -15.38 6.25 -48.03
CA TYR A 220 -15.92 7.58 -47.70
C TYR A 220 -17.35 7.55 -47.14
N SER A 221 -18.02 6.39 -47.10
CA SER A 221 -19.37 6.27 -46.54
C SER A 221 -19.38 5.97 -45.03
N GLY A 222 -18.20 5.66 -44.47
CA GLY A 222 -17.97 5.41 -43.05
C GLY A 222 -17.02 6.44 -42.42
N LEU A 223 -16.71 6.21 -41.14
CA LEU A 223 -15.72 6.96 -40.37
C LEU A 223 -14.78 5.93 -39.76
N ASN A 224 -13.58 5.82 -40.33
CA ASN A 224 -12.55 4.91 -39.88
C ASN A 224 -11.84 5.50 -38.65
N THR A 225 -11.93 4.82 -37.51
CA THR A 225 -11.33 5.24 -36.23
C THR A 225 -9.82 5.06 -36.18
N SER A 226 -9.24 4.29 -37.11
CA SER A 226 -7.80 4.01 -37.14
C SER A 226 -6.97 5.28 -37.36
N TYR A 227 -7.45 6.22 -38.20
CA TYR A 227 -6.70 7.45 -38.47
C TYR A 227 -6.69 8.42 -37.27
N PRO A 228 -7.84 8.74 -36.62
CA PRO A 228 -7.82 9.49 -35.37
C PRO A 228 -6.97 8.83 -34.28
N LEU A 229 -7.02 7.50 -34.15
CA LEU A 229 -6.18 6.78 -33.19
C LEU A 229 -4.70 6.97 -33.49
N ALA A 230 -4.27 6.75 -34.74
CA ALA A 230 -2.88 6.96 -35.14
C ALA A 230 -2.41 8.40 -34.88
N ASN A 231 -3.27 9.39 -35.13
CA ASN A 231 -2.98 10.79 -34.82
C ASN A 231 -2.81 11.00 -33.31
N ILE A 232 -3.71 10.48 -32.48
CA ILE A 232 -3.62 10.59 -31.01
C ILE A 232 -2.29 9.99 -30.52
N LEU A 233 -1.92 8.80 -30.98
CA LEU A 233 -0.67 8.15 -30.58
C LEU A 233 0.56 8.99 -30.98
N THR A 234 0.53 9.58 -32.18
CA THR A 234 1.60 10.46 -32.66
C THR A 234 1.68 11.75 -31.82
N GLU A 235 0.54 12.32 -31.43
CA GLU A 235 0.52 13.51 -30.56
C GLU A 235 0.97 13.18 -29.13
N CYS A 236 0.65 11.99 -28.60
CA CYS A 236 1.18 11.53 -27.31
C CYS A 236 2.70 11.41 -27.33
N GLU A 237 3.29 10.89 -28.40
CA GLU A 237 4.75 10.81 -28.57
C GLU A 237 5.38 12.22 -28.59
N LYS A 238 4.81 13.16 -29.36
CA LYS A 238 5.28 14.55 -29.37
C LYS A 238 5.16 15.21 -27.99
N LEU A 239 4.07 14.97 -27.28
CA LEU A 239 3.85 15.51 -25.94
C LEU A 239 4.87 14.94 -24.95
N ASN A 240 5.23 13.65 -25.05
CA ASN A 240 6.32 13.07 -24.25
C ASN A 240 7.65 13.80 -24.44
N GLU A 241 7.99 14.22 -25.66
CA GLU A 241 9.20 15.01 -25.90
C GLU A 241 9.13 16.40 -25.22
N GLN A 242 7.97 17.06 -25.29
CA GLN A 242 7.75 18.35 -24.61
C GLN A 242 7.82 18.22 -23.09
N LEU A 243 7.27 17.14 -22.53
CA LEU A 243 7.26 16.89 -21.09
C LEU A 243 8.66 16.71 -20.49
N LYS A 244 9.69 16.44 -21.31
CA LYS A 244 11.08 16.39 -20.84
C LYS A 244 11.59 17.71 -20.27
N GLU A 245 10.94 18.83 -20.60
CA GLU A 245 11.23 20.14 -19.98
C GLU A 245 10.88 20.17 -18.49
N HIS A 246 9.95 19.32 -18.04
CA HIS A 246 9.47 19.25 -16.65
C HIS A 246 10.20 18.18 -15.83
N LYS A 247 11.53 18.20 -15.82
CA LYS A 247 12.34 17.21 -15.10
C LYS A 247 12.35 17.47 -13.58
N SER A 248 11.90 16.49 -12.80
CA SER A 248 12.21 16.42 -11.36
C SER A 248 13.63 15.86 -11.17
N ILE A 249 14.33 16.39 -10.15
CA ILE A 249 15.66 15.91 -9.76
C ILE A 249 15.60 14.43 -9.33
N LEU A 250 14.55 14.03 -8.62
CA LEU A 250 14.41 12.68 -8.06
C LEU A 250 13.58 11.76 -8.95
N LEU A 251 12.50 12.26 -9.56
CA LEU A 251 11.55 11.44 -10.33
C LEU A 251 11.85 11.38 -11.83
N GLY A 252 12.79 12.19 -12.31
CA GLY A 252 13.07 12.30 -13.74
C GLY A 252 11.92 12.95 -14.50
N TYR A 253 11.58 12.38 -15.67
CA TYR A 253 10.60 12.98 -16.58
C TYR A 253 9.19 12.43 -16.35
N PRO A 254 8.14 13.26 -16.51
CA PRO A 254 6.79 12.79 -16.73
C PRO A 254 6.72 11.94 -18.00
N SER A 255 5.74 11.04 -18.07
CA SER A 255 5.55 10.16 -19.22
C SER A 255 4.08 9.90 -19.46
N ILE A 256 3.72 9.75 -20.74
CA ILE A 256 2.42 9.31 -21.22
C ILE A 256 2.63 7.97 -21.91
N THR A 257 1.89 6.95 -21.47
CA THR A 257 2.04 5.58 -21.97
C THR A 257 0.68 5.07 -22.48
N PRO A 258 0.34 5.28 -23.77
CA PRO A 258 -0.86 4.70 -24.35
C PRO A 258 -0.76 3.17 -24.37
N THR A 259 -1.83 2.48 -23.98
CA THR A 259 -1.94 1.00 -23.94
C THR A 259 -3.18 0.50 -24.64
#